data_AF-A0A1A8JQA6-F1
#
_entry.id   AF-A0A1A8JQA6-F1
#
_cell.length_a   1.000
_cell.length_b   1.000
_cell.length_c   1.000
_cell.angle_alpha   90.00
_cell.angle_beta   90.00
_cell.angle_gamma   90.00
#
_symmetry.space_group_name_H-M   'P 1'
#
loop_
_entity.id
_entity.type
_entity.pdbx_description
1 polymer ?
#
loop_
_entity_poly.entity_id
_entity_poly.type
_entity_poly.pdbx_seq_one_letter_code
_entity_poly.pdbx_strand_id
1 'polypeptide(L)'
;SPVSDGYGKQGLVQAKHRIFMAKLALQSSNWVTVDEWESQQPDWTETVVTMRYHYSRILKEYEQRTGAHSGGHGNINISAPPPQLKLLCGADFLSTFKIPGLWLDDHVEELVSRFGLVCISRGSLQPERAVHESD
;
A
#
# COMPACT_ATOMS: atom_id res chain seq x y z
N SER A 1 -0.34 -5.92 -3.61
CA SER A 1 0.27 -5.46 -4.86
C SER A 1 1.59 -6.17 -5.06
N PRO A 2 1.70 -7.18 -5.95
CA PRO A 2 3.00 -7.76 -6.31
C PRO A 2 3.82 -6.76 -7.14
N VAL A 3 5.12 -6.62 -6.84
CA VAL A 3 6.03 -5.71 -7.56
C VAL A 3 6.17 -6.04 -9.04
N SER A 4 6.49 -5.07 -9.89
CA SER A 4 6.86 -5.27 -11.31
C SER A 4 8.12 -6.14 -11.47
N ASP A 5 8.20 -6.85 -12.59
CA ASP A 5 9.42 -7.57 -12.99
C ASP A 5 10.58 -6.61 -13.31
N GLY A 6 10.27 -5.33 -13.62
CA GLY A 6 11.26 -4.26 -13.77
C GLY A 6 12.07 -3.97 -12.50
N TYR A 7 11.63 -4.45 -11.33
CA TYR A 7 12.40 -4.32 -10.08
C TYR A 7 13.79 -4.97 -10.14
N GLY A 8 13.98 -5.97 -11.01
CA GLY A 8 15.31 -6.52 -11.29
C GLY A 8 15.98 -7.26 -10.13
N LYS A 9 15.25 -7.57 -9.05
CA LYS A 9 15.79 -8.33 -7.92
C LYS A 9 16.23 -9.73 -8.37
N GLN A 10 17.47 -10.08 -8.06
CA GLN A 10 18.01 -11.40 -8.35
C GLN A 10 17.14 -12.50 -7.75
N GLY A 11 16.80 -13.50 -8.58
CA GLY A 11 15.92 -14.61 -8.20
C GLY A 11 14.42 -14.28 -8.17
N LEU A 12 14.00 -13.07 -8.58
CA LEU A 12 12.57 -12.73 -8.67
C LEU A 12 11.91 -13.47 -9.84
N VAL A 13 10.95 -14.33 -9.55
CA VAL A 13 10.16 -15.02 -10.57
C VAL A 13 9.15 -14.06 -11.23
N GLN A 14 8.78 -14.33 -12.49
CA GLN A 14 7.87 -13.48 -13.26
C GLN A 14 6.58 -13.13 -12.50
N ALA A 15 6.12 -11.90 -12.67
CA ALA A 15 4.98 -11.33 -11.97
C ALA A 15 3.73 -12.19 -12.11
N LYS A 16 3.47 -12.72 -13.31
CA LYS A 16 2.33 -13.61 -13.58
C LYS A 16 2.27 -14.80 -12.61
N HIS A 17 3.42 -15.38 -12.24
CA HIS A 17 3.48 -16.51 -11.32
C HIS A 17 3.22 -16.04 -9.88
N ARG A 18 3.80 -14.91 -9.47
CA ARG A 18 3.58 -14.32 -8.13
C ARG A 18 2.13 -13.91 -7.91
N ILE A 19 1.52 -13.28 -8.91
CA ILE A 19 0.10 -12.92 -8.92
C ILE A 19 -0.76 -14.17 -8.76
N PHE A 20 -0.51 -15.22 -9.55
CA PHE A 20 -1.30 -16.44 -9.49
C PHE A 20 -1.16 -17.15 -8.14
N MET A 21 0.06 -17.27 -7.62
CA MET A 21 0.30 -17.82 -6.28
C MET A 21 -0.41 -17.01 -5.20
N ALA A 22 -0.36 -15.68 -5.25
CA ALA A 22 -1.04 -14.82 -4.29
C ALA A 22 -2.58 -14.97 -4.36
N LYS A 23 -3.15 -15.08 -5.56
CA LYS A 23 -4.59 -15.34 -5.74
C LYS A 23 -4.99 -16.68 -5.15
N LEU A 24 -4.20 -17.74 -5.36
CA LEU A 24 -4.44 -19.05 -4.77
C LEU A 24 -4.40 -18.98 -3.23
N ALA A 25 -3.39 -18.33 -2.66
CA ALA A 25 -3.25 -18.16 -1.22
C ALA A 25 -4.41 -17.40 -0.57
N LEU A 26 -5.10 -16.54 -1.34
CA LEU A 26 -6.22 -15.73 -0.89
C LEU A 26 -7.60 -16.31 -1.20
N GLN A 27 -7.69 -17.53 -1.73
CA GLN A 27 -8.98 -18.14 -2.11
C GLN A 27 -10.01 -18.21 -0.98
N SER A 28 -9.56 -18.37 0.27
CA SER A 28 -10.43 -18.42 1.45
C SER A 28 -10.61 -17.06 2.14
N SER A 29 -10.01 -15.99 1.61
CA SER A 29 -10.11 -14.64 2.19
C SER A 29 -11.27 -13.88 1.56
N ASN A 30 -12.07 -13.22 2.38
CA ASN A 30 -13.16 -12.35 1.94
C ASN A 30 -12.84 -10.84 2.06
N TRP A 31 -11.65 -10.49 2.55
CA TRP A 31 -11.29 -9.10 2.85
C TRP A 31 -9.90 -8.68 2.33
N VAL A 32 -9.08 -9.64 1.90
CA VAL A 32 -7.76 -9.38 1.28
C VAL A 32 -7.81 -9.80 -0.18
N THR A 33 -7.36 -8.93 -1.08
CA THR A 33 -7.37 -9.18 -2.53
C THR A 33 -6.01 -8.89 -3.16
N VAL A 34 -5.77 -9.45 -4.35
CA VAL A 34 -4.61 -9.11 -5.17
C VAL A 34 -5.00 -7.99 -6.13
N ASP A 35 -4.30 -6.87 -6.03
CA ASP A 35 -4.28 -5.84 -7.07
C ASP A 35 -2.99 -6.03 -7.90
N GLU A 36 -3.14 -6.04 -9.22
CA GLU A 36 -2.07 -6.33 -10.18
C GLU A 36 -1.47 -5.08 -10.82
N TRP A 37 -1.97 -3.89 -10.49
CA TRP A 37 -1.61 -2.67 -11.20
C TRP A 37 -0.10 -2.42 -11.21
N GLU A 38 0.57 -2.53 -10.06
CA GLU A 38 2.03 -2.33 -9.94
C GLU A 38 2.80 -3.34 -10.80
N SER A 39 2.41 -4.62 -10.75
CA SER A 39 3.04 -5.67 -11.54
C SER A 39 2.87 -5.53 -13.05
N GLN A 40 1.87 -4.77 -13.49
CA GLN A 40 1.61 -4.51 -14.91
C GLN A 40 2.29 -3.23 -15.41
N GLN A 41 2.99 -2.49 -14.55
CA GLN A 41 3.78 -1.34 -14.98
C GLN A 41 5.01 -1.78 -15.80
N PRO A 42 5.37 -1.03 -16.86
CA PRO A 42 6.46 -1.40 -17.76
C PRO A 42 7.83 -1.45 -17.10
N ASP A 43 8.00 -0.74 -15.98
CA ASP A 43 9.23 -0.73 -15.18
C ASP A 43 8.88 -0.76 -13.68
N TRP A 44 9.90 -0.81 -12.83
CA TRP A 44 9.76 -0.63 -11.39
C TRP A 44 9.04 0.68 -11.06
N THR A 45 8.27 0.65 -9.97
CA THR A 45 7.49 1.78 -9.48
C THR A 45 7.79 1.99 -8.01
N GLU A 46 8.00 3.24 -7.61
CA GLU A 46 8.20 3.59 -6.21
C GLU A 46 6.94 3.27 -5.40
N THR A 47 7.12 2.80 -4.16
CA THR A 47 6.01 2.46 -3.26
C THR A 47 5.00 3.61 -3.11
N VAL A 48 5.46 4.87 -3.03
CA VAL A 48 4.58 6.03 -2.92
C VAL A 48 3.68 6.21 -4.15
N VAL A 49 4.16 5.87 -5.35
CA VAL A 49 3.38 5.97 -6.59
C VAL A 49 2.27 4.92 -6.58
N THR A 50 2.58 3.69 -6.17
CA THR A 50 1.58 2.63 -5.95
C THR A 50 0.54 3.03 -4.90
N MET A 51 0.96 3.68 -3.81
CA MET A 51 0.06 4.20 -2.77
C MET A 51 -0.88 5.30 -3.30
N ARG A 52 -0.35 6.25 -4.08
CA ARG A 52 -1.17 7.30 -4.74
C ARG A 52 -2.22 6.67 -5.66
N TYR A 53 -1.83 5.69 -6.49
CA TYR A 53 -2.76 4.97 -7.37
C TYR A 53 -3.92 4.33 -6.60
N HIS A 54 -3.62 3.54 -5.56
CA HIS A 54 -4.66 2.88 -4.78
C HIS A 54 -5.54 3.89 -4.03
N TYR A 55 -4.96 4.95 -3.49
CA TYR A 55 -5.73 5.99 -2.78
C TYR A 55 -6.72 6.69 -3.71
N SER A 56 -6.29 7.09 -4.91
CA SER A 56 -7.18 7.68 -5.91
C SER A 56 -8.29 6.73 -6.34
N ARG A 57 -7.99 5.44 -6.51
CA ARG A 57 -9.00 4.42 -6.84
C ARG A 57 -10.02 4.24 -5.71
N ILE A 58 -9.56 4.13 -4.47
CA ILE A 58 -10.40 3.96 -3.28
C ILE A 58 -11.30 5.17 -3.07
N LEU A 59 -10.76 6.39 -3.21
CA LEU A 59 -11.55 7.62 -3.04
C LEU A 59 -12.64 7.73 -4.09
N LYS A 60 -12.33 7.43 -5.36
CA LYS A 60 -13.32 7.41 -6.44
C LYS A 60 -14.43 6.40 -6.19
N GLU A 61 -14.10 5.18 -5.74
CA GLU A 61 -15.10 4.17 -5.39
C GLU A 61 -15.96 4.60 -4.20
N TYR A 62 -15.36 5.27 -3.22
CA TYR A 62 -16.06 5.81 -2.06
C TYR A 62 -17.06 6.92 -2.45
N GLU A 63 -16.64 7.89 -3.25
CA GLU A 63 -17.48 8.98 -3.76
C GLU A 63 -18.66 8.47 -4.61
N GLN A 64 -18.43 7.44 -5.42
CA GLN A 64 -19.51 6.81 -6.20
C GLN A 64 -20.55 6.16 -5.30
N ARG A 65 -20.11 5.50 -4.22
CA ARG A 65 -21.02 4.87 -3.25
C ARG A 65 -21.78 5.89 -2.44
N THR A 66 -21.14 6.98 -1.99
CA THR A 66 -21.81 7.99 -1.15
C THR A 66 -22.64 8.99 -1.96
N GLY A 67 -22.17 9.38 -3.15
CA GLY A 67 -22.86 10.30 -4.06
C GLY A 67 -24.15 9.74 -4.67
N ALA A 68 -24.25 8.42 -4.86
CA ALA A 68 -25.45 7.76 -5.38
C ALA A 68 -26.64 7.73 -4.39
N HIS A 69 -26.40 7.94 -3.09
CA HIS A 69 -27.43 7.85 -2.04
C HIS A 69 -28.05 9.20 -1.65
N SER A 70 -27.60 10.31 -2.26
CA SER A 70 -28.06 11.67 -1.91
C SER A 70 -29.28 12.16 -2.70
N GLY A 71 -29.94 11.29 -3.47
CA GLY A 71 -31.08 11.62 -4.34
C GLY A 71 -32.47 11.51 -3.71
N GLY A 72 -32.61 11.13 -2.42
CA GLY A 72 -33.91 10.88 -1.80
C GLY A 72 -34.02 11.47 -0.39
N HIS A 73 -35.01 12.35 -0.21
CA HIS A 73 -35.50 12.95 1.03
C HIS A 73 -35.16 12.22 2.36
N GLY A 74 -34.53 12.96 3.28
CA GLY A 74 -34.81 12.88 4.72
C GLY A 74 -33.78 12.16 5.61
N ASN A 75 -33.27 12.94 6.57
CA ASN A 75 -32.66 12.54 7.85
C ASN A 75 -31.22 11.98 7.88
N ILE A 76 -30.31 12.88 8.28
CA ILE A 76 -29.04 12.65 8.98
C ILE A 76 -28.12 11.62 8.32
N ASN A 77 -27.51 12.02 7.21
CA ASN A 77 -26.29 11.38 6.71
C ASN A 77 -25.16 11.62 7.72
N ILE A 78 -24.98 10.71 8.68
CA ILE A 78 -23.65 10.48 9.26
C ILE A 78 -22.84 9.85 8.11
N SER A 79 -22.38 10.68 7.17
CA SER A 79 -21.40 10.23 6.18
C SER A 79 -20.20 9.77 6.99
N ALA A 80 -19.91 8.48 6.94
CA ALA A 80 -18.66 7.97 7.47
C ALA A 80 -17.50 8.82 6.92
N PRO A 81 -16.39 8.98 7.64
CA PRO A 81 -15.21 9.60 7.06
C PRO A 81 -14.74 8.76 5.86
N PRO A 82 -14.13 9.38 4.83
CA PRO A 82 -13.53 8.64 3.74
C PRO A 82 -12.47 7.65 4.28
N PRO A 83 -12.31 6.50 3.63
CA PRO A 83 -11.33 5.50 4.04
C PRO A 83 -9.91 6.06 3.98
N GLN A 84 -9.08 5.69 4.95
CA GLN A 84 -7.65 5.96 4.96
C GLN A 84 -6.88 4.77 4.39
N LEU A 85 -5.87 5.04 3.55
CA LEU A 85 -4.94 4.02 3.07
C LEU A 85 -3.65 4.08 3.89
N LYS A 86 -3.22 2.94 4.43
CA LYS A 86 -1.95 2.79 5.15
C LYS A 86 -1.09 1.71 4.50
N LEU A 87 0.23 1.87 4.54
CA LEU A 87 1.16 0.86 4.06
C LEU A 87 1.39 -0.20 5.14
N LEU A 88 1.03 -1.45 4.86
CA LEU A 88 1.34 -2.59 5.72
C LEU A 88 2.73 -3.14 5.37
N CYS A 89 3.66 -3.15 6.32
CA CYS A 89 5.03 -3.60 6.08
C CYS A 89 5.64 -4.33 7.27
N GLY A 90 6.81 -4.96 7.04
CA GLY A 90 7.65 -5.51 8.10
C GLY A 90 8.62 -4.48 8.68
N ALA A 91 9.19 -4.79 9.85
CA ALA A 91 10.24 -3.96 10.45
C ALA A 91 11.54 -3.93 9.62
N ASP A 92 11.80 -5.01 8.87
CA ASP A 92 12.87 -5.08 7.87
C ASP A 92 12.67 -4.06 6.75
N PHE A 93 11.45 -3.97 6.20
CA PHE A 93 11.11 -2.95 5.21
C PHE A 93 11.27 -1.53 5.78
N LEU A 94 10.74 -1.28 6.98
CA LEU A 94 10.85 0.03 7.64
C LEU A 94 12.32 0.44 7.84
N SER A 95 13.18 -0.51 8.23
CA SER A 95 14.61 -0.25 8.42
C SER A 95 15.33 0.19 7.15
N THR A 96 14.78 -0.13 5.97
CA THR A 96 15.40 0.23 4.69
C THR A 96 15.32 1.72 4.38
N PHE A 97 14.44 2.49 5.06
CA PHE A 97 14.38 3.95 4.91
C PHE A 97 15.71 4.62 5.27
N LYS A 98 16.54 3.97 6.09
CA LYS A 98 17.86 4.47 6.50
C LYS A 98 18.98 4.16 5.51
N ILE A 99 18.73 3.37 4.45
CA ILE A 99 19.75 2.98 3.48
C ILE A 99 19.97 4.16 2.51
N PRO A 100 21.17 4.77 2.48
CA PRO A 100 21.42 5.93 1.64
C PRO A 100 21.20 5.62 0.15
N GLY A 101 20.44 6.49 -0.52
CA GLY A 101 20.16 6.38 -1.96
C GLY A 101 19.14 5.31 -2.35
N LEU A 102 18.57 4.58 -1.39
CA LEU A 102 17.51 3.60 -1.68
C LEU A 102 16.13 4.24 -1.79
N TRP A 103 15.90 5.30 -1.01
CA TRP A 103 14.65 6.05 -0.98
C TRP A 103 14.92 7.51 -1.33
N LEU A 104 13.97 8.14 -2.00
CA LEU A 104 13.93 9.60 -2.12
C LEU A 104 13.29 10.16 -0.84
N ASP A 105 13.91 11.17 -0.24
CA ASP A 105 13.46 11.74 1.04
C ASP A 105 12.01 12.23 0.96
N ASP A 106 11.64 12.97 -0.10
CA ASP A 106 10.27 13.43 -0.35
C ASP A 106 9.26 12.27 -0.45
N HIS A 107 9.69 11.10 -0.95
CA HIS A 107 8.82 9.93 -1.03
C HIS A 107 8.62 9.28 0.34
N VAL A 108 9.64 9.26 1.20
CA VAL A 108 9.51 8.79 2.58
C VAL A 108 8.61 9.74 3.37
N GLU A 109 8.83 11.05 3.24
CA GLU A 109 8.02 12.07 3.89
C GLU A 109 6.54 11.94 3.50
N GLU A 110 6.22 11.80 2.22
CA GLU A 110 4.84 11.59 1.79
C GLU A 110 4.28 10.26 2.31
N LEU A 111 5.03 9.16 2.25
CA LEU A 111 4.58 7.87 2.77
C LEU A 111 4.17 7.96 4.24
N VAL A 112 4.99 8.59 5.06
CA VAL A 112 4.78 8.69 6.51
C VAL A 112 3.70 9.71 6.86
N SER A 113 3.74 10.91 6.25
CA SER A 113 2.84 12.02 6.60
C SER A 113 1.43 11.86 6.00
N ARG A 114 1.32 11.40 4.75
CA ARG A 114 0.05 11.36 4.01
C ARG A 114 -0.69 10.04 4.20
N PHE A 115 0.02 8.92 4.15
CA PHE A 115 -0.60 7.59 4.20
C PHE A 115 -0.46 6.94 5.58
N GLY A 116 0.76 6.96 6.12
CA GLY A 116 1.12 6.29 7.35
C GLY A 116 1.41 4.80 7.14
N LEU A 117 1.98 4.21 8.19
CA LEU A 117 2.49 2.84 8.19
C LEU A 117 1.78 2.00 9.26
N VAL A 118 1.60 0.72 8.95
CA VAL A 118 1.30 -0.33 9.93
C VAL A 118 2.43 -1.33 9.85
N CYS A 119 3.33 -1.32 10.84
CA CYS A 119 4.52 -2.15 10.84
C CYS A 119 4.33 -3.37 11.73
N ILE A 120 4.50 -4.57 11.18
CA ILE A 120 4.49 -5.84 11.93
C ILE A 120 5.93 -6.33 12.05
N SER A 121 6.42 -6.44 13.29
CA SER A 121 7.74 -6.99 13.55
C SER A 121 7.69 -8.50 13.84
N ARG A 122 8.76 -9.20 13.47
CA ARG A 122 9.03 -10.58 13.87
C ARG A 122 10.38 -10.62 14.58
N GLY A 123 10.47 -11.34 15.70
CA GLY A 123 11.73 -11.50 16.44
C GLY A 123 12.12 -10.25 17.25
N SER A 124 13.42 -9.94 17.31
CA SER A 124 13.98 -8.88 18.15
C SER A 124 14.06 -7.50 17.48
N LEU A 125 13.63 -7.36 16.22
CA LEU A 125 13.59 -6.05 15.55
C LEU A 125 12.56 -5.16 16.24
N GLN A 126 12.99 -4.00 16.73
CA GLN A 126 12.12 -3.03 17.40
C GLN A 126 11.76 -1.91 16.42
N PRO A 127 10.55 -1.90 15.83
CA PRO A 127 10.14 -0.86 14.90
C PRO A 127 10.17 0.53 15.55
N GLU A 128 9.99 0.62 16.87
CA GLU A 128 10.08 1.87 17.63
C GLU A 128 11.47 2.49 17.54
N ARG A 129 12.54 1.68 17.56
CA ARG A 129 13.92 2.16 17.36
C ARG A 129 14.16 2.65 15.93
N ALA A 130 13.55 1.99 14.95
CA ALA A 130 13.65 2.41 13.57
C ALA A 130 13.09 3.83 13.38
N VAL A 131 11.96 4.13 14.03
CA VAL A 131 11.33 5.45 14.04
C VAL A 131 12.18 6.47 14.84
N HIS A 132 12.58 6.14 16.06
CA HIS A 132 13.22 7.12 16.97
C HIS A 132 14.65 7.52 16.57
N GLU A 133 15.37 6.66 15.85
CA GLU A 133 16.71 6.98 15.33
C GLU A 133 16.68 7.71 13.97
N SER A 134 15.49 8.05 13.47
CA SER A 134 15.31 8.81 12.23
C SER A 134 14.94 10.29 12.47
N ASP A 135 14.86 10.70 13.75
CA ASP A 135 14.82 12.11 14.20
C ASP A 135 16.24 12.71 14.19
#